data_AF-A0A2U8I441-F1
#
_entry.id   AF-A0A2U8I441-F1
#
_cell.length_a   1.000
_cell.length_b   1.000
_cell.length_c   1.000
_cell.angle_alpha   90.00
_cell.angle_beta   90.00
_cell.angle_gamma   90.00
#
_symmetry.space_group_name_H-M   'P 1'
#
loop_
_entity.id
_entity.type
_entity.pdbx_description
1 polymer ?
#
loop_
_entity_poly.entity_id
_entity_poly.type
_entity_poly.pdbx_seq_one_letter_code
_entity_poly.pdbx_strand_id
1 'polypeptide(L)' 'MIHSLTTLSRHSHQYREFVIIRHPKTVTNLVNRYHLWFNNHSFGKVDTLEQATKHIDWLHQMKEEESLR' A
#
# COMPACT_ATOMS: atom_id res chain seq x y z
N MET A 1 -4.99 11.65 -10.90
CA MET A 1 -6.34 11.11 -10.60
C MET A 1 -6.43 10.84 -9.10
N ILE A 2 -7.60 11.02 -8.48
CA ILE A 2 -7.81 10.70 -7.06
C ILE A 2 -8.39 9.29 -6.99
N HIS A 3 -7.69 8.37 -6.32
CA HIS A 3 -8.17 7.00 -6.12
C HIS A 3 -8.79 6.84 -4.73
N SER A 4 -9.80 5.99 -4.60
CA SER A 4 -10.46 5.73 -3.33
C SER A 4 -9.72 4.68 -2.50
N LEU A 5 -9.53 4.97 -1.22
CA LEU A 5 -9.09 4.00 -0.23
C LEU A 5 -10.33 3.32 0.36
N THR A 6 -10.49 2.02 0.12
CA THR A 6 -11.64 1.25 0.62
C THR A 6 -11.23 0.44 1.84
N THR A 7 -11.95 0.56 2.95
CA THR A 7 -11.70 -0.28 4.14
C THR A 7 -12.25 -1.69 3.91
N LEU A 8 -11.39 -2.71 4.06
CA LEU A 8 -11.80 -4.12 4.00
C LEU A 8 -12.06 -4.70 5.40
N SER A 9 -11.23 -4.30 6.37
CA SER A 9 -11.37 -4.67 7.78
C SER A 9 -10.69 -3.64 8.68
N ARG A 10 -10.75 -3.84 10.00
CA ARG A 10 -10.04 -3.01 11.00
C ARG A 10 -8.55 -2.79 10.69
N HIS A 11 -7.90 -3.77 10.06
CA HIS A 11 -6.46 -3.75 9.79
C HIS A 11 -6.11 -3.85 8.30
N SER A 12 -7.08 -3.82 7.40
CA SER A 12 -6.81 -3.92 5.96
C SER A 12 -7.65 -2.95 5.14
N HIS A 13 -7.01 -2.41 4.11
CA HIS A 13 -7.59 -1.50 3.14
C HIS A 13 -7.22 -1.94 1.73
N GLN A 14 -8.02 -1.53 0.75
CA GLN A 14 -7.73 -1.71 -0.66
C GLN A 14 -7.50 -0.35 -1.32
N TYR A 15 -6.48 -0.26 -2.16
CA TYR A 15 -6.15 0.92 -2.95
C TYR A 15 -5.53 0.50 -4.29
N ARG A 16 -6.15 0.88 -5.41
CA ARG A 16 -5.71 0.50 -6.78
C ARG A 16 -5.32 -0.98 -6.90
N GLU A 17 -6.20 -1.86 -6.44
CA GLU A 17 -6.04 -3.33 -6.43
C GLU A 17 -4.97 -3.87 -5.45
N PHE A 18 -4.18 -3.02 -4.80
CA PHE A 18 -3.33 -3.42 -3.71
C PHE A 18 -4.13 -3.61 -2.42
N VAL A 19 -3.74 -4.61 -1.64
CA VAL A 19 -4.16 -4.78 -0.24
C VAL A 19 -3.09 -4.18 0.66
N ILE A 20 -3.50 -3.21 1.49
CA ILE A 20 -2.66 -2.55 2.48
C ILE A 20 -3.02 -3.12 3.86
N ILE A 21 -2.09 -3.82 4.49
CA ILE A 21 -2.26 -4.43 5.82
C ILE A 21 -1.56 -3.56 6.87
N ARG A 22 -2.33 -3.03 7.81
CA ARG A 22 -1.82 -2.28 8.95
C ARG A 22 -1.36 -3.24 10.05
N HIS A 23 -0.07 -3.25 10.30
CA HIS A 23 0.55 -3.81 11.50
C HIS A 23 0.63 -2.72 12.57
N PRO A 24 -0.20 -2.77 13.62
CA PRO A 24 -0.17 -1.77 14.68
C PRO A 24 1.17 -1.82 15.42
N LYS A 25 1.56 -0.67 15.97
CA LYS A 25 2.71 -0.60 16.88
C LYS A 25 2.56 -1.61 18.03
N THR A 26 3.67 -2.19 18.42
CA THR A 26 3.79 -3.13 19.55
C THR A 26 4.88 -2.63 20.49
N VAL A 27 5.03 -3.28 21.65
CA VAL A 27 6.09 -2.93 22.61
C VAL A 27 7.49 -3.05 21.98
N THR A 28 7.66 -3.95 21.00
CA THR A 28 8.93 -4.17 20.29
C THR A 28 9.06 -3.40 18.98
N ASN A 29 7.96 -2.87 18.43
CA ASN A 29 7.96 -2.11 17.18
C ASN A 29 7.12 -0.84 17.36
N LEU A 30 7.81 0.26 17.65
CA LEU A 30 7.19 1.50 18.14
C LEU A 30 6.46 2.29 17.05
N VAL A 31 6.54 1.86 15.79
CA VAL A 31 5.93 2.52 14.63
C VAL A 31 4.85 1.60 14.03
N ASN A 32 3.75 2.21 13.57
CA ASN A 32 2.79 1.46 12.75
C ASN A 32 3.45 1.13 11.42
N ARG A 33 3.30 -0.10 10.94
CA ARG A 33 3.78 -0.46 9.60
C ARG A 33 2.61 -0.84 8.71
N TYR A 34 2.67 -0.43 7.45
CA TYR A 34 1.71 -0.78 6.42
C TYR A 34 2.41 -1.65 5.40
N HIS A 35 1.95 -2.88 5.25
CA HIS A 35 2.49 -3.85 4.31
C HIS A 35 1.64 -3.84 3.04
N LEU A 36 2.30 -3.67 1.91
CA LEU A 36 1.70 -3.60 0.59
C LEU A 36 1.74 -4.96 -0.10
N TRP A 37 0.57 -5.43 -0.56
CA TRP A 37 0.42 -6.68 -1.28
C TRP A 37 -0.34 -6.47 -2.58
N PHE A 38 0.11 -7.12 -3.66
CA PHE A 38 -0.60 -7.18 -4.93
C PHE A 38 -0.45 -8.58 -5.51
N ASN A 39 -1.56 -9.25 -5.83
CA ASN A 39 -1.58 -10.62 -6.37
C ASN A 39 -0.63 -11.59 -5.65
N ASN A 40 -0.74 -11.68 -4.32
CA ASN A 40 0.12 -12.52 -3.47
C ASN A 40 1.62 -12.15 -3.46
N HIS A 41 2.03 -11.03 -4.06
CA HIS A 41 3.40 -10.53 -4.00
C HIS A 41 3.50 -9.36 -3.01
N SER A 42 4.56 -9.40 -2.20
CA SER A 42 4.87 -8.37 -1.22
C SER A 42 5.71 -7.26 -1.86
N PHE A 43 5.27 -6.01 -1.70
CA PHE A 43 5.98 -4.81 -2.14
C PHE A 43 6.67 -4.06 -0.98
N GLY A 44 6.79 -4.72 0.17
CA GLY A 44 7.48 -4.18 1.34
C GLY A 44 6.57 -3.41 2.28
N LYS A 45 7.19 -2.70 3.23
CA LYS A 45 6.53 -2.02 4.35
C LYS A 45 6.91 -0.54 4.40
N VAL A 46 5.93 0.28 4.76
CA VAL A 46 6.10 1.73 4.98
C VAL A 46 5.47 2.14 6.31
N ASP A 47 5.78 3.32 6.81
CA ASP A 47 5.41 3.73 8.17
C ASP A 47 4.05 4.44 8.23
N THR A 48 3.56 4.95 7.09
CA THR A 48 2.27 5.65 7.01
C THR A 48 1.39 5.18 5.86
N LEU A 49 0.09 5.37 6.01
CA LEU A 49 -0.89 5.05 4.97
C LEU A 49 -0.74 5.98 3.75
N GLU A 50 -0.30 7.22 3.96
CA GLU A 50 0.01 8.16 2.88
C GLU A 50 1.24 7.71 2.06
N GLN A 51 2.29 7.22 2.72
CA GLN A 51 3.43 6.63 2.02
C GLN A 51 3.01 5.40 1.23
N ALA A 52 2.10 4.59 1.77
CA ALA A 52 1.56 3.41 1.10
C ALA A 52 0.85 3.78 -0.21
N THR A 53 -0.08 4.74 -0.16
CA THR A 53 -0.82 5.17 -1.37
C THR A 53 0.11 5.83 -2.39
N LYS A 54 1.05 6.69 -1.94
CA LYS A 54 2.05 7.31 -2.83
C LYS A 54 2.94 6.28 -3.51
N HIS A 55 3.38 5.25 -2.79
CA HIS A 55 4.20 4.19 -3.37
C HIS A 55 3.43 3.40 -4.43
N ILE A 56 2.16 3.06 -4.16
CA ILE A 56 1.29 2.39 -5.13
C ILE A 56 1.08 3.25 -6.37
N ASP A 57 0.84 4.55 -6.20
CA ASP A 57 0.67 5.46 -7.34
C ASP A 57 1.92 5.52 -8.22
N TRP A 58 3.10 5.58 -7.61
CA TRP A 58 4.37 5.53 -8.33
C TRP A 58 4.57 4.22 -9.10
N LEU A 59 4.24 3.07 -8.51
CA LEU A 59 4.33 1.77 -9.20
C LEU A 59 3.45 1.70 -10.45
N HIS A 60 2.24 2.23 -10.37
CA HIS A 60 1.35 2.28 -11.53
C HIS A 60 1.83 3.28 -12.59
N GLN A 61 2.37 4.43 -12.20
CA GLN A 61 2.97 5.38 -13.14
C GLN A 61 4.11 4.74 -13.94
N MET A 62 5.01 4.01 -13.26
CA MET A 62 6.09 3.30 -13.95
C MET A 62 5.58 2.24 -14.94
N LYS A 63 4.53 1.50 -14.56
CA LYS A 63 3.92 0.49 -15.43
C LYS A 63 3.26 1.13 -16.65
N GLU A 64 2.58 2.26 -16.47
CA GLU A 64 1.98 3.03 -17.57
C GLU A 64 3.06 3.54 -18.54
N GLU A 65 4.18 4.05 -18.02
CA GLU A 65 5.33 4.48 -18.84
C GLU A 65 6.00 3.32 -19.60
N GLU A 66 6.12 2.14 -18.98
CA GLU A 66 6.65 0.94 -19.63
C GLU A 66 5.74 0.46 -20.76
N SER A 67 4.42 0.48 -20.57
CA SER A 67 3.44 0.03 -21.58
C SER A 67 3.36 0.95 -22.81
N LEU A 68 3.91 2.17 -22.73
CA LEU A 68 3.94 3.14 -23.83
C LEU A 68 5.22 3.04 -24.68
N ARG A 69 6.17 2.17 -24.30
CA ARG A 69 7.41 1.89 -25.04
C ARG A 69 7.27 0.65 -25.91
#